data_AF-A0A8C7WZZ5-F1
#
_entry.id   AF-A0A8C7WZZ5-F1
#
_cell.length_a   1.000
_cell.length_b   1.000
_cell.length_c   1.000
_cell.angle_alpha   90.00
_cell.angle_beta   90.00
_cell.angle_gamma   90.00
#
_symmetry.space_group_name_H-M   'P 1'
#
loop_
_entity.id
_entity.type
_entity.pdbx_description
1 polymer ?
#
loop_
_entity_poly.entity_id
_entity_poly.type
_entity_poly.pdbx_seq_one_letter_code
_entity_poly.pdbx_strand_id
1 'polypeptide(L)'
;MQGSSRVCGSPAAAFCDPVVWFQVDVQDPRFQAIFTSHLFSLDPSHPNYRKTKAMQSILAEKQRRREEQQRHLEDKLDTKAPKKEMDPSLSLLVKSIKSKTQQFQARKKQKTA
;
A
#
# COMPACT_ATOMS: atom_id res chain seq x y z
N MET A 1 23.41 -0.18 -55.07
CA MET A 1 22.81 -1.21 -54.19
C MET A 1 23.11 -0.83 -52.75
N GLN A 2 22.06 -0.60 -51.96
CA GLN A 2 22.13 -0.10 -50.59
C GLN A 2 22.63 -1.22 -49.67
N GLY A 3 23.81 -1.04 -49.06
CA GLY A 3 24.34 -1.92 -48.03
C GLY A 3 23.68 -1.60 -46.70
N SER A 4 22.65 -2.38 -46.37
CA SER A 4 21.80 -2.21 -45.19
C SER A 4 22.57 -2.41 -43.88
N SER A 5 22.35 -1.45 -42.98
CA SER A 5 22.59 -1.48 -41.53
C SER A 5 22.33 -2.83 -40.89
N ARG A 6 23.27 -3.29 -40.06
CA ARG A 6 22.96 -3.98 -38.80
C ARG A 6 23.94 -3.54 -37.73
N VAL A 7 23.55 -2.50 -37.00
CA VAL A 7 24.03 -2.28 -35.63
C VAL A 7 23.51 -3.47 -34.82
N CYS A 8 24.39 -4.41 -34.49
CA CYS A 8 24.12 -5.38 -33.44
C CYS A 8 24.17 -4.63 -32.09
N GLY A 9 23.06 -3.99 -31.74
CA GLY A 9 22.80 -3.60 -30.37
C GLY A 9 22.67 -4.88 -29.56
N SER A 10 23.72 -5.26 -28.85
CA SER A 10 23.66 -6.30 -27.84
C SER A 10 22.79 -5.80 -26.68
N PRO A 11 21.67 -6.44 -26.35
CA PRO A 11 21.10 -6.31 -25.03
C PRO A 11 21.75 -7.36 -24.12
N ALA A 12 21.74 -7.10 -22.81
CA ALA A 12 22.07 -8.08 -21.79
C ALA A 12 23.56 -8.37 -21.56
N ALA A 13 24.30 -7.35 -21.16
CA ALA A 13 25.09 -7.51 -19.95
C ALA A 13 24.32 -6.82 -18.83
N ALA A 14 23.33 -7.51 -18.27
CA ALA A 14 22.89 -7.20 -16.92
C ALA A 14 24.15 -7.22 -16.07
N PHE A 15 24.57 -6.04 -15.62
CA PHE A 15 25.60 -5.88 -14.63
C PHE A 15 25.12 -6.68 -13.43
N CYS A 16 25.61 -7.92 -13.33
CA CYS A 16 25.24 -8.85 -12.28
C CYS A 16 26.01 -8.37 -11.07
N ASP A 17 25.36 -7.58 -10.21
CA ASP A 17 25.94 -7.14 -8.95
C ASP A 17 26.44 -8.37 -8.18
N PRO A 18 27.74 -8.45 -7.84
CA PRO A 18 28.36 -9.67 -7.33
C PRO A 18 28.12 -9.83 -5.82
N VAL A 19 26.86 -9.87 -5.36
CA VAL A 19 26.54 -10.30 -3.98
C VAL A 19 25.14 -10.92 -3.91
N VAL A 20 24.95 -12.07 -4.57
CA VAL A 20 23.71 -12.87 -4.47
C VAL A 20 23.64 -13.78 -3.22
N TRP A 21 24.60 -13.70 -2.30
CA TRP A 21 24.72 -14.68 -1.20
C TRP A 21 23.94 -14.35 0.08
N PHE A 22 23.33 -13.16 0.21
CA PHE A 22 22.55 -12.80 1.40
C PHE A 22 21.06 -13.06 1.20
N GLN A 23 20.62 -14.27 1.55
CA GLN A 23 19.21 -14.68 1.56
C GLN A 23 18.72 -14.75 3.01
N VAL A 24 17.65 -14.02 3.33
CA VAL A 24 17.08 -13.94 4.68
C VAL A 24 15.82 -14.79 4.74
N ASP A 25 15.72 -15.62 5.77
CA ASP A 25 14.46 -16.28 6.12
C ASP A 25 13.54 -15.29 6.82
N VAL A 26 12.41 -15.02 6.16
CA VAL A 26 11.39 -14.08 6.60
C VAL A 26 10.57 -14.62 7.79
N GLN A 27 10.54 -15.94 7.98
CA GLN A 27 9.80 -16.59 9.06
C GLN A 27 10.64 -16.82 10.32
N ASP A 28 11.93 -16.48 10.30
CA ASP A 28 12.80 -16.62 11.47
C ASP A 28 12.30 -15.69 12.61
N PRO A 29 12.06 -16.24 13.83
CA PRO A 29 11.59 -15.46 14.98
C PRO A 29 12.46 -14.26 15.32
N ARG A 30 13.76 -14.29 15.01
CA ARG A 30 14.69 -13.17 15.27
C ARG A 30 14.30 -11.90 14.51
N PHE A 31 13.67 -12.03 13.35
CA PHE A 31 13.20 -10.89 12.55
C PHE A 31 11.76 -10.49 12.84
N GLN A 32 11.06 -11.20 13.73
CA GLN A 32 9.66 -10.94 14.07
C GLN A 32 9.43 -9.50 14.55
N ALA A 33 10.39 -8.95 15.30
CA ALA A 33 10.32 -7.60 15.84
C ALA A 33 10.19 -6.51 14.76
N ILE A 34 10.68 -6.76 13.54
CA ILE A 34 10.58 -5.83 12.39
C ILE A 34 9.12 -5.70 11.91
N PHE A 35 8.32 -6.75 12.12
CA PHE A 35 6.91 -6.79 11.73
C PHE A 35 5.97 -6.33 12.83
N THR A 36 6.32 -6.58 14.10
CA THR A 36 5.42 -6.34 15.24
C THR A 36 5.69 -5.02 15.98
N SER A 37 6.95 -4.59 16.06
CA SER A 37 7.34 -3.41 16.83
C SER A 37 7.68 -2.23 15.93
N HIS A 38 7.29 -1.04 16.38
CA HIS A 38 7.52 0.21 15.67
C HIS A 38 9.00 0.63 15.73
N LEU A 39 9.71 0.25 16.80
CA LEU A 39 11.11 0.60 17.03
C LEU A 39 12.07 0.02 15.98
N PHE A 40 11.69 -1.08 15.34
CA PHE A 40 12.48 -1.77 14.31
C PHE A 40 11.91 -1.53 12.90
N SER A 41 11.20 -0.42 12.69
CA SER A 41 10.67 -0.06 11.37
C SER A 41 11.78 0.33 10.40
N LEU A 42 11.72 -0.21 9.20
CA LEU A 42 12.67 0.08 8.13
C LEU A 42 12.34 1.45 7.50
N ASP A 43 13.17 2.46 7.75
CA ASP A 43 13.04 3.82 7.21
C ASP A 43 14.12 4.11 6.15
N PRO A 44 13.73 4.41 4.89
CA PRO A 44 14.66 4.84 3.84
C PRO A 44 15.47 6.09 4.15
N SER A 45 15.04 6.92 5.10
CA SER A 45 15.71 8.16 5.51
C SER A 45 16.88 7.91 6.46
N HIS A 46 16.99 6.71 7.05
CA HIS A 46 18.04 6.38 8.00
C HIS A 46 19.36 6.05 7.27
N PRO A 47 20.52 6.56 7.72
CA PRO A 47 21.80 6.36 7.03
C PRO A 47 22.23 4.88 6.90
N ASN A 48 21.78 4.03 7.82
CA ASN A 48 22.04 2.60 7.81
C ASN A 48 21.11 1.79 6.87
N TYR A 49 20.14 2.44 6.23
CA TYR A 49 19.24 1.75 5.30
C TYR A 49 19.97 1.41 3.99
N ARG A 50 20.02 0.11 3.67
CA ARG A 50 20.58 -0.38 2.41
C ARG A 50 19.50 -1.13 1.64
N LYS A 51 19.32 -0.78 0.36
CA LYS A 51 18.34 -1.38 -0.55
C LYS A 51 18.79 -2.76 -1.05
N THR A 52 19.08 -3.68 -0.14
CA THR A 52 19.51 -5.04 -0.48
C THR A 52 18.31 -5.91 -0.90
N LYS A 53 18.57 -7.00 -1.62
CA LYS A 53 17.52 -7.97 -2.01
C LYS A 53 16.78 -8.56 -0.79
N ALA A 54 17.51 -8.86 0.28
CA ALA A 54 16.92 -9.32 1.53
C ALA A 54 15.99 -8.27 2.18
N MET A 55 16.41 -6.99 2.20
CA MET A 55 15.59 -5.92 2.74
C MET A 55 14.28 -5.76 1.96
N GLN A 56 14.35 -5.87 0.63
CA GLN A 56 13.18 -5.87 -0.23
C GLN A 56 12.24 -7.05 0.07
N SER A 57 12.78 -8.25 0.32
CA SER A 57 11.98 -9.42 0.69
C SER A 57 11.25 -9.22 2.03
N ILE A 58 11.89 -8.60 3.01
CA ILE A 58 11.26 -8.31 4.32
C ILE A 58 10.13 -7.29 4.14
N LEU A 59 10.34 -6.25 3.32
CA LEU A 59 9.31 -5.25 3.04
C LEU A 59 8.09 -5.85 2.34
N ALA A 60 8.30 -6.73 1.37
CA ALA A 60 7.24 -7.45 0.66
C ALA A 60 6.39 -8.30 1.63
N GLU A 61 7.04 -9.05 2.53
CA GLU A 61 6.31 -9.78 3.58
C GLU A 61 5.55 -8.85 4.53
N LYS A 62 6.18 -7.75 4.97
CA LYS A 62 5.52 -6.78 5.86
C LYS A 62 4.26 -6.20 5.20
N GLN A 63 4.29 -6.01 3.89
CA GLN A 63 3.10 -5.60 3.14
C GLN A 63 2.06 -6.72 3.11
N ARG A 64 2.45 -7.95 2.75
CA ARG A 64 1.56 -9.12 2.72
C ARG A 64 0.82 -9.33 4.05
N ARG A 65 1.53 -9.24 5.18
CA ARG A 65 0.95 -9.38 6.53
C ARG A 65 -0.06 -8.27 6.86
N ARG A 66 0.15 -7.05 6.36
CA ARG A 66 -0.79 -5.95 6.55
C ARG A 66 -2.08 -6.16 5.76
N GLU A 67 -1.95 -6.64 4.53
CA GLU A 67 -3.11 -6.98 3.69
C GLU A 67 -3.92 -8.14 4.31
N GLU A 68 -3.25 -9.18 4.80
CA GLU A 68 -3.91 -10.29 5.53
C GLU A 68 -4.63 -9.80 6.80
N GLN A 69 -3.99 -8.92 7.59
CA GLN A 69 -4.63 -8.33 8.77
C GLN A 69 -5.85 -7.49 8.38
N GLN A 70 -5.76 -6.66 7.35
CA GLN A 70 -6.89 -5.86 6.86
C GLN A 70 -8.06 -6.75 6.45
N ARG A 71 -7.80 -7.80 5.65
CA ARG A 71 -8.82 -8.78 5.25
C ARG A 71 -9.47 -9.48 6.44
N HIS A 72 -8.68 -9.85 7.45
CA HIS A 72 -9.21 -10.47 8.66
C HIS A 72 -9.98 -9.48 9.56
N LEU A 73 -9.62 -8.20 9.55
CA LEU A 73 -10.43 -7.16 10.17
C LEU A 73 -11.74 -6.95 9.42
N GLU A 74 -11.73 -6.91 8.09
CA GLU A 74 -12.93 -6.80 7.25
C GLU A 74 -13.86 -7.98 7.52
N ASP A 75 -13.39 -9.22 7.41
CA ASP A 75 -14.20 -10.42 7.66
C ASP A 75 -14.79 -10.46 9.09
N LYS A 76 -14.04 -9.97 10.09
CA LYS A 76 -14.54 -9.80 11.47
C LYS A 76 -15.56 -8.68 11.61
N LEU A 77 -15.45 -7.60 10.84
CA LEU A 77 -16.43 -6.53 10.81
C LEU A 77 -17.69 -6.97 10.05
N ASP A 78 -17.56 -7.82 9.04
CA ASP A 78 -18.69 -8.33 8.25
C ASP A 78 -19.49 -9.40 9.01
N THR A 79 -18.83 -10.24 9.83
CA THR A 79 -19.50 -11.27 10.66
C THR A 79 -19.84 -10.82 12.09
N LYS A 80 -19.26 -9.73 12.60
CA LYS A 80 -19.55 -9.16 13.93
C LYS A 80 -19.80 -7.66 13.93
N ALA A 81 -20.34 -7.09 12.87
CA ALA A 81 -21.09 -5.85 13.00
C ALA A 81 -22.50 -6.20 13.51
N PRO A 82 -22.81 -6.05 14.83
CA PRO A 82 -24.10 -5.44 15.09
C PRO A 82 -24.04 -4.13 14.29
N LYS A 83 -25.07 -3.85 13.49
CA LYS A 83 -25.26 -2.50 12.96
C LYS A 83 -25.08 -1.60 14.17
N LYS A 84 -23.92 -0.93 14.30
CA LYS A 84 -23.76 0.12 15.30
C LYS A 84 -24.83 1.09 14.83
N GLU A 85 -25.95 1.09 15.53
CA GLU A 85 -27.01 2.04 15.31
C GLU A 85 -26.29 3.37 15.38
N MET A 86 -26.05 3.97 14.20
CA MET A 86 -25.46 5.29 14.15
C MET A 86 -26.40 6.14 14.99
N ASP A 87 -25.84 6.87 15.96
CA ASP A 87 -26.63 7.75 16.81
C ASP A 87 -27.69 8.44 15.94
N PRO A 88 -29.00 8.32 16.27
CA PRO A 88 -30.06 8.92 15.47
C PRO A 88 -29.76 10.40 15.16
N SER A 89 -29.08 11.12 16.07
CA SER A 89 -28.58 12.47 15.84
C SER A 89 -27.57 12.57 14.67
N LEU A 90 -26.57 11.69 14.63
CA LEU A 90 -25.57 11.65 13.55
C LEU A 90 -26.20 11.30 12.20
N SER A 91 -27.19 10.41 12.20
CA SER A 91 -27.93 10.06 10.99
C SER A 91 -28.74 11.24 10.43
N LEU A 92 -29.39 12.00 11.32
CA LEU A 92 -30.11 13.23 10.95
C LEU A 92 -29.15 14.30 10.42
N LEU A 93 -27.98 14.45 11.06
CA LEU A 93 -26.96 15.39 10.61
C LEU A 93 -26.48 15.06 9.19
N VAL A 94 -26.09 13.82 8.92
CA VAL A 94 -25.63 13.39 7.59
C VAL A 94 -26.71 13.60 6.52
N LYS A 95 -27.97 13.26 6.83
CA LYS A 95 -29.12 13.52 5.94
C LYS A 95 -29.28 15.01 5.63
N SER A 96 -29.17 15.86 6.65
CA SER A 96 -29.33 17.31 6.51
C SER A 96 -28.22 17.91 5.65
N ILE A 97 -26.96 17.51 5.87
CA ILE A 97 -25.81 17.96 5.08
C ILE A 97 -26.01 17.54 3.61
N LYS A 98 -26.36 16.27 3.35
CA LYS A 98 -26.57 15.76 1.99
C LYS A 98 -27.68 16.52 1.26
N SER A 99 -28.80 16.78 1.93
CA SER A 99 -29.91 17.57 1.37
C SER A 99 -29.49 19.00 1.05
N LYS A 100 -28.79 19.67 1.98
CA LYS A 100 -28.36 21.07 1.83
C LYS A 100 -27.33 21.23 0.70
N THR A 101 -26.39 20.29 0.60
CA THR A 101 -25.41 20.26 -0.49
C THR A 101 -26.08 20.06 -1.85
N GLN A 102 -27.05 19.13 -1.96
CA GLN A 102 -27.79 18.92 -3.21
C GLN A 102 -28.58 20.16 -3.63
N GLN A 103 -29.27 20.82 -2.69
CA GLN A 103 -29.99 22.07 -2.97
C GLN A 103 -29.05 23.18 -3.45
N PHE A 104 -27.87 23.32 -2.83
CA PHE A 104 -26.88 24.32 -3.25
C PHE A 104 -26.35 24.04 -4.66
N GLN A 105 -26.07 22.77 -4.98
CA GLN A 105 -25.63 22.38 -6.32
C GLN A 105 -26.72 22.60 -7.38
N ALA A 106 -27.98 22.26 -7.07
CA ALA A 106 -29.11 22.48 -7.98
C ALA A 106 -29.30 23.98 -8.28
N ARG A 107 -29.25 24.82 -7.24
CA ARG A 107 -29.36 26.28 -7.39
C ARG A 107 -28.18 26.88 -8.15
N LYS A 108 -26.97 26.34 -7.97
CA LYS A 108 -25.80 26.77 -8.74
C LYS A 108 -25.98 26.46 -10.23
N LYS A 109 -26.42 25.25 -10.57
CA LYS A 109 -26.67 24.83 -11.96
C LYS A 109 -27.71 25.71 -12.66
N GLN A 110 -28.76 26.13 -11.97
CA GLN A 110 -29.78 27.04 -12.49
C GLN A 110 -29.30 28.49 -12.65
N LYS A 111 -28.23 28.91 -11.96
CA LYS A 111 -27.67 30.27 -12.05
C LYS A 111 -26.57 30.40 -13.12
N THR A 112 -25.99 29.29 -13.53
CA THR A 112 -24.94 29.22 -14.56
C THR A 112 -25.47 28.70 -15.91
N ALA A 113 -26.74 28.35 -15.99
CA ALA A 113 -27.45 27.98 -17.22
C ALA A 113 -28.21 29.19 -17.77
#